data_AF-A0A9D6G611-F1
#
_entry.id   AF-A0A9D6G611-F1
#
_cell.length_a   1.000
_cell.length_b   1.000
_cell.length_c   1.000
_cell.angle_alpha   90.00
_cell.angle_beta   90.00
_cell.angle_gamma   90.00
#
_symmetry.space_group_name_H-M   'P 1'
#
loop_
_entity.id
_entity.type
_entity.pdbx_description
1 polymer ?
#
loop_
_entity_poly.entity_id
_entity_poly.type
_entity_poly.pdbx_seq_one_letter_code
_entity_poly.pdbx_strand_id
1 'polypeptide(L)'
;MNDHDRLKHAFEKTPTLFQLLATARSRRVGRGYRIDSGTEIVHPVTGRNMAQAAGPMPFVSRKDPLPLTRLEEALLCWAACGPSGLVAWDISMEGGFHELTWISGRTAPAPGNSHATDLLVINDAGAFIYKPTKERSKPIEVESEADYGKVLRWYDEGLIQILDERPDVDYMLRAPGAPHATLMGPYQFNMNMPGSTWLIPITDCGWLNSALINTFDFWHMYPIDEWNGGRPAGVEKWVREGMLELPVPISATEQTTFQVEAYPTGCMIQNIRLAAEAMGLGAWIFCGFNPDALMGAIPEVTRGLGFHVEAPNPKAPVATGQTKIFGIEGVKEATYVPSPRFKTAEQLVEFWYQEKYGPGGTLHQGENNYLRKVGSPWNAETTDAIVEHPHTRPAEWVREAVAAYIDYCVKTFGQWPVTYNPMQAHFGATVHNVDEEFYDRYYREGYVNDRIRGRSRIWGE
;
A
#
# COMPACT_ATOMS: atom_id res chain seq x y z
N MET A 1 18.00 26.74 4.39
CA MET A 1 17.61 26.72 2.95
C MET A 1 16.10 26.74 2.89
N ASN A 2 15.49 27.36 1.87
CA ASN A 2 14.02 27.26 1.73
C ASN A 2 13.63 25.92 1.09
N ASP A 3 12.34 25.61 1.03
CA ASP A 3 11.86 24.35 0.48
C ASP A 3 12.19 24.16 -1.01
N HIS A 4 12.19 25.24 -1.79
CA HIS A 4 12.59 25.21 -3.21
C HIS A 4 14.05 24.77 -3.39
N ASP A 5 14.96 25.35 -2.61
CA ASP A 5 16.38 25.02 -2.65
C ASP A 5 16.65 23.56 -2.21
N ARG A 6 15.89 23.08 -1.22
CA ARG A 6 15.98 21.70 -0.72
C ARG A 6 15.41 20.70 -1.73
N LEU A 7 14.30 21.02 -2.38
CA LEU A 7 13.76 20.25 -3.50
C LEU A 7 14.75 20.17 -4.65
N LYS A 8 15.34 21.31 -5.04
CA LYS A 8 16.40 21.34 -6.04
C LYS A 8 17.58 20.45 -5.65
N HIS A 9 18.00 20.48 -4.39
CA HIS A 9 19.01 19.57 -3.89
C HIS A 9 18.59 18.09 -4.04
N ALA A 10 17.34 17.77 -3.71
CA ALA A 10 16.79 16.41 -3.84
C ALA A 10 16.88 15.86 -5.27
N PHE A 11 16.59 16.68 -6.27
CA PHE A 11 16.59 16.24 -7.67
C PHE A 11 17.97 16.29 -8.35
N GLU A 12 18.82 17.25 -7.97
CA GLU A 12 20.05 17.54 -8.73
C GLU A 12 21.34 17.15 -8.01
N LYS A 13 21.30 16.99 -6.69
CA LYS A 13 22.52 16.89 -5.86
C LYS A 13 22.58 15.66 -4.98
N THR A 14 21.52 14.86 -4.89
CA THR A 14 21.57 13.57 -4.20
C THR A 14 22.37 12.54 -5.01
N PRO A 15 22.97 11.53 -4.36
CA PRO A 15 23.69 10.48 -5.06
C PRO A 15 22.82 9.74 -6.08
N THR A 16 23.45 9.17 -7.10
CA THR A 16 22.75 8.34 -8.09
C THR A 16 22.24 7.04 -7.46
N LEU A 17 21.29 6.37 -8.12
CA LEU A 17 20.72 5.10 -7.66
C LEU A 17 21.78 4.07 -7.25
N PHE A 18 22.82 3.85 -8.07
CA PHE A 18 23.87 2.88 -7.76
C PHE A 18 24.73 3.29 -6.56
N GLN A 19 24.97 4.59 -6.36
CA GLN A 19 25.68 5.09 -5.18
C GLN A 19 24.83 4.92 -3.91
N LEU A 20 23.52 5.14 -4.00
CA LEU A 20 22.58 4.86 -2.90
C LEU A 20 22.57 3.38 -2.56
N LEU A 21 22.48 2.48 -3.55
CA LEU A 21 22.51 1.04 -3.32
C LEU A 21 23.79 0.55 -2.63
N ALA A 22 24.94 1.16 -2.94
CA ALA A 22 26.21 0.85 -2.27
C ALA A 22 26.19 1.20 -0.77
N THR A 23 25.49 2.27 -0.40
CA THR A 23 25.51 2.86 0.96
C THR A 23 24.26 2.58 1.80
N ALA A 24 23.17 2.12 1.19
CA ALA A 24 21.91 1.82 1.86
C ALA A 24 22.09 0.75 2.94
N ARG A 25 21.86 1.11 4.21
CA ARG A 25 21.90 0.19 5.35
C ARG A 25 20.68 0.41 6.23
N SER A 26 20.22 -0.67 6.87
CA SER A 26 19.20 -0.54 7.91
C SER A 26 19.82 0.16 9.11
N ARG A 27 19.35 1.37 9.41
CA ARG A 27 19.76 2.15 10.57
C ARG A 27 18.54 2.32 11.46
N ARG A 28 18.53 1.57 12.56
CA ARG A 28 17.41 1.43 13.50
C ARG A 28 17.47 2.42 14.66
N VAL A 29 18.64 2.99 14.97
CA VAL A 29 18.82 3.82 16.16
C VAL A 29 18.75 5.29 15.78
N GLY A 30 17.63 5.90 16.15
CA GLY A 30 17.39 7.32 16.03
C GLY A 30 17.59 8.08 17.34
N ARG A 31 17.44 9.41 17.24
CA ARG A 31 17.40 10.29 18.40
C ARG A 31 16.26 9.90 19.35
N GLY A 32 16.52 9.90 20.65
CA GLY A 32 15.57 9.49 21.70
C GLY A 32 15.40 7.97 21.87
N TYR A 33 16.06 7.14 21.06
CA TYR A 33 15.90 5.69 21.11
C TYR A 33 16.75 5.04 22.19
N ARG A 34 16.40 3.78 22.50
CA ARG A 34 17.09 2.94 23.47
C ARG A 34 17.37 1.56 22.89
N ILE A 35 18.53 1.01 23.18
CA ILE A 35 18.89 -0.38 22.88
C ILE A 35 19.60 -0.94 24.09
N ASP A 36 19.23 -2.16 24.51
CA ASP A 36 19.92 -2.89 25.58
C ASP A 36 20.13 -2.06 26.84
N SER A 37 19.19 -1.14 27.13
CA SER A 37 19.50 -0.01 28.01
C SER A 37 19.65 -0.40 29.47
N GLY A 38 19.05 -1.52 29.90
CA GLY A 38 18.92 -1.86 31.31
C GLY A 38 18.04 -0.87 32.10
N THR A 39 17.25 -0.05 31.39
CA THR A 39 16.39 0.98 31.98
C THR A 39 14.93 0.77 31.58
N GLU A 40 14.04 1.36 32.37
CA GLU A 40 12.61 1.45 32.07
C GLU A 40 12.25 2.83 31.50
N ILE A 41 11.20 2.85 30.69
CA ILE A 41 10.54 4.07 30.21
C ILE A 41 9.03 3.90 30.28
N VAL A 42 8.31 5.00 30.45
CA VAL A 42 6.89 5.07 30.12
C VAL A 42 6.81 5.39 28.63
N HIS A 43 6.13 4.54 27.85
CA HIS A 43 5.97 4.78 26.42
C HIS A 43 5.19 6.09 26.20
N PRO A 44 5.74 7.06 25.46
CA PRO A 44 5.19 8.42 25.42
C PRO A 44 3.83 8.52 24.70
N VAL A 45 3.46 7.53 23.89
CA VAL A 45 2.16 7.51 23.18
C VAL A 45 1.09 6.78 24.00
N THR A 46 1.45 5.66 24.61
CA THR A 46 0.47 4.70 25.14
C THR A 46 0.44 4.66 26.67
N GLY A 47 1.42 5.29 27.32
CA GLY A 47 1.58 5.26 28.77
C GLY A 47 2.01 3.90 29.35
N ARG A 48 2.26 2.89 28.51
CA ARG A 48 2.69 1.55 28.99
C ARG A 48 4.14 1.58 29.47
N ASN A 49 4.41 0.92 30.60
CA ASN A 49 5.78 0.74 31.07
C ASN A 49 6.52 -0.24 30.16
N MET A 50 7.68 0.19 29.68
CA MET A 50 8.57 -0.54 28.79
C MET A 50 9.91 -0.73 29.45
N ALA A 51 10.35 -1.98 29.56
CA ALA A 51 11.66 -2.32 30.09
C ALA A 51 12.45 -3.11 29.06
N GLN A 52 13.75 -2.84 28.97
CA GLN A 52 14.69 -3.66 28.22
C GLN A 52 15.88 -4.02 29.10
N ALA A 53 16.23 -5.30 29.16
CA ALA A 53 17.40 -5.76 29.91
C ALA A 53 18.69 -5.10 29.38
N ALA A 54 19.69 -4.99 30.25
CA ALA A 54 21.02 -4.59 29.83
C ALA A 54 21.61 -5.66 28.90
N GLY A 55 22.20 -5.24 27.79
CA GLY A 55 22.80 -6.13 26.78
C GLY A 55 24.18 -5.65 26.36
N PRO A 56 24.77 -6.23 25.30
CA PRO A 56 26.12 -5.90 24.84
C PRO A 56 26.25 -4.52 24.19
N MET A 57 25.14 -3.90 23.76
CA MET A 57 25.15 -2.56 23.14
C MET A 57 24.30 -1.54 23.94
N PRO A 58 24.58 -1.33 25.25
CA PRO A 58 23.71 -0.55 26.12
C PRO A 58 23.73 0.93 25.73
N PHE A 59 22.61 1.41 25.22
CA PHE A 59 22.48 2.75 24.67
C PHE A 59 21.15 3.39 25.06
N VAL A 60 21.24 4.65 25.49
CA VAL A 60 20.11 5.57 25.66
C VAL A 60 20.55 6.85 24.96
N SER A 61 19.85 7.21 23.88
CA SER A 61 20.12 8.45 23.17
C SER A 61 19.99 9.64 24.12
N ARG A 62 20.98 10.56 24.05
CA ARG A 62 20.97 11.82 24.79
C ARG A 62 20.35 12.98 24.00
N LYS A 63 19.97 12.71 22.75
CA LYS A 63 19.41 13.69 21.83
C LYS A 63 17.89 13.59 21.90
N ASP A 64 17.21 14.73 21.96
CA ASP A 64 15.75 14.75 21.91
C ASP A 64 15.25 14.16 20.58
N PRO A 65 14.11 13.46 20.55
CA PRO A 65 13.44 13.08 19.31
C PRO A 65 13.30 14.28 18.38
N LEU A 66 13.55 14.07 17.08
CA LEU A 66 13.42 15.10 16.06
C LEU A 66 12.55 14.57 14.92
N PRO A 67 11.34 15.11 14.72
CA PRO A 67 10.45 14.73 13.62
C PRO A 67 11.08 14.97 12.25
N LEU A 68 10.56 14.30 11.23
CA LEU A 68 10.84 14.69 9.85
C LEU A 68 10.18 16.03 9.55
N THR A 69 10.84 16.84 8.72
CA THR A 69 10.20 18.06 8.20
C THR A 69 9.09 17.69 7.21
N ARG A 70 8.13 18.60 7.01
CA ARG A 70 7.06 18.44 6.00
C ARG A 70 7.63 18.07 4.62
N LEU A 71 8.72 18.71 4.20
CA LEU A 71 9.34 18.44 2.91
C LEU A 71 9.94 17.03 2.82
N GLU A 72 10.61 16.56 3.87
CA GLU A 72 11.17 15.21 3.88
C GLU A 72 10.08 14.15 3.84
N GLU A 73 9.01 14.32 4.61
CA GLU A 73 7.88 13.41 4.58
C GLU A 73 7.19 13.42 3.20
N ALA A 74 7.03 14.59 2.58
CA ALA A 74 6.49 14.71 1.22
C ALA A 74 7.36 13.98 0.17
N LEU A 75 8.68 14.09 0.26
CA LEU A 75 9.60 13.37 -0.62
C LEU A 75 9.50 11.85 -0.43
N LEU A 76 9.37 11.37 0.81
CA LEU A 76 9.18 9.94 1.11
C LEU A 76 7.83 9.43 0.59
N CYS A 77 6.75 10.18 0.79
CA CYS A 77 5.43 9.85 0.28
C CYS A 77 5.40 9.83 -1.26
N TRP A 78 6.03 10.82 -1.89
CA TRP A 78 6.15 10.85 -3.35
C TRP A 78 7.00 9.69 -3.88
N ALA A 79 8.13 9.38 -3.25
CA ALA A 79 8.95 8.22 -3.61
C ALA A 79 8.18 6.90 -3.49
N ALA A 80 7.31 6.77 -2.49
CA ALA A 80 6.48 5.59 -2.30
C ALA A 80 5.46 5.41 -3.44
N CYS A 81 4.54 6.36 -3.61
CA CYS A 81 3.42 6.22 -4.56
C CYS A 81 2.92 7.54 -5.15
N GLY A 82 3.79 8.56 -5.21
CA GLY A 82 3.46 9.86 -5.78
C GLY A 82 3.24 9.84 -7.30
N PRO A 83 2.59 10.87 -7.86
CA PRO A 83 2.42 11.02 -9.30
C PRO A 83 3.75 11.05 -10.08
N SER A 84 3.84 10.25 -11.14
CA SER A 84 5.01 10.18 -12.03
C SER A 84 4.74 10.69 -13.46
N GLY A 85 3.54 10.45 -13.99
CA GLY A 85 3.17 10.78 -15.36
C GLY A 85 2.11 9.85 -15.92
N LEU A 86 1.91 9.85 -17.24
CA LEU A 86 1.11 8.86 -17.95
C LEU A 86 1.92 7.56 -18.11
N VAL A 87 1.36 6.40 -17.77
CA VAL A 87 2.02 5.11 -17.96
C VAL A 87 2.01 4.68 -19.43
N ALA A 88 3.04 3.96 -19.86
CA ALA A 88 2.95 3.17 -21.08
C ALA A 88 2.01 1.98 -20.86
N TRP A 89 1.33 1.55 -21.92
CA TRP A 89 0.47 0.36 -21.90
C TRP A 89 0.67 -0.45 -23.18
N ASP A 90 1.67 -1.33 -23.14
CA ASP A 90 2.17 -2.08 -24.30
C ASP A 90 1.54 -3.49 -24.41
N ILE A 91 0.27 -3.62 -24.04
CA ILE A 91 -0.51 -4.86 -24.16
C ILE A 91 -1.20 -4.89 -25.53
N SER A 92 -1.17 -6.05 -26.20
CA SER A 92 -1.88 -6.27 -27.46
C SER A 92 -3.40 -6.19 -27.26
N MET A 93 -4.12 -5.73 -28.29
CA MET A 93 -5.59 -5.85 -28.33
C MET A 93 -6.06 -7.29 -28.21
N GLU A 94 -5.29 -8.23 -28.78
CA GLU A 94 -5.49 -9.68 -28.70
C GLU A 94 -4.80 -10.28 -27.46
N GLY A 95 -4.57 -9.48 -26.41
CA GLY A 95 -3.76 -9.83 -25.24
C GLY A 95 -4.39 -9.52 -23.89
N GLY A 96 -5.72 -9.41 -23.81
CA GLY A 96 -6.42 -9.01 -22.58
C GLY A 96 -6.27 -7.51 -22.27
N PHE A 97 -6.33 -6.66 -23.29
CA PHE A 97 -6.12 -5.20 -23.19
C PHE A 97 -6.98 -4.53 -22.10
N HIS A 98 -8.18 -5.07 -21.90
CA HIS A 98 -9.17 -4.60 -20.95
C HIS A 98 -8.77 -4.79 -19.47
N GLU A 99 -7.60 -5.38 -19.20
CA GLU A 99 -6.94 -5.33 -17.89
C GLU A 99 -6.61 -3.89 -17.46
N LEU A 100 -6.40 -2.97 -18.42
CA LEU A 100 -6.13 -1.56 -18.12
C LEU A 100 -7.23 -0.96 -17.24
N THR A 101 -6.83 -0.34 -16.15
CA THR A 101 -7.76 0.39 -15.26
C THR A 101 -7.59 1.89 -15.42
N TRP A 102 -6.39 2.38 -15.08
CA TRP A 102 -6.03 3.80 -15.14
C TRP A 102 -4.74 3.97 -15.94
N ILE A 103 -4.56 5.12 -16.59
CA ILE A 103 -3.26 5.48 -17.20
C ILE A 103 -2.40 6.37 -16.28
N SER A 104 -2.95 6.75 -15.13
CA SER A 104 -2.29 7.67 -14.20
C SER A 104 -1.20 6.95 -13.44
N GLY A 105 0.05 7.24 -13.78
CA GLY A 105 1.23 6.58 -13.22
C GLY A 105 1.58 7.06 -11.83
N ARG A 106 2.12 6.13 -11.04
CA ARG A 106 2.74 6.37 -9.74
C ARG A 106 4.23 6.01 -9.82
N THR A 107 5.01 6.42 -8.83
CA THR A 107 6.45 6.07 -8.71
C THR A 107 6.68 4.58 -8.45
N ALA A 108 5.70 3.88 -7.87
CA ALA A 108 5.68 2.43 -7.77
C ALA A 108 4.73 1.81 -8.82
N PRO A 109 5.09 0.66 -9.42
CA PRO A 109 4.21 -0.04 -10.35
C PRO A 109 3.06 -0.74 -9.62
N ALA A 110 1.97 -1.01 -10.34
CA ALA A 110 0.83 -1.76 -9.86
C ALA A 110 0.22 -2.63 -10.98
N PRO A 111 -0.30 -3.83 -10.67
CA PRO A 111 -0.96 -4.69 -11.66
C PRO A 111 -2.19 -3.99 -12.24
N GLY A 112 -2.38 -4.06 -13.57
CA GLY A 112 -3.45 -3.31 -14.25
C GLY A 112 -3.34 -1.78 -14.13
N ASN A 113 -2.21 -1.27 -13.62
CA ASN A 113 -2.05 0.08 -13.07
C ASN A 113 -3.12 0.43 -12.01
N SER A 114 -3.41 -0.54 -11.12
CA SER A 114 -4.34 -0.39 -10.00
C SER A 114 -3.92 0.75 -9.08
N HIS A 115 -4.91 1.41 -8.47
CA HIS A 115 -4.69 2.38 -7.39
C HIS A 115 -5.12 1.78 -6.05
N ALA A 116 -4.99 0.46 -5.92
CA ALA A 116 -5.47 -0.30 -4.77
C ALA A 116 -4.56 -0.18 -3.55
N THR A 117 -3.30 0.22 -3.73
CA THR A 117 -2.35 0.47 -2.63
C THR A 117 -2.13 1.97 -2.42
N ASP A 118 -2.39 2.46 -1.21
CA ASP A 118 -2.10 3.83 -0.76
C ASP A 118 -1.05 3.76 0.36
N LEU A 119 -0.67 4.89 0.97
CA LEU A 119 0.34 4.93 2.02
C LEU A 119 -0.23 5.45 3.32
N LEU A 120 -0.23 4.62 4.37
CA LEU A 120 -0.46 5.05 5.74
C LEU A 120 0.81 5.71 6.28
N VAL A 121 0.67 6.91 6.84
CA VAL A 121 1.73 7.74 7.41
C VAL A 121 1.38 8.00 8.87
N ILE A 122 2.22 7.52 9.79
CA ILE A 122 2.05 7.75 11.24
C ILE A 122 3.25 8.56 11.72
N ASN A 123 3.01 9.77 12.22
CA ASN A 123 4.03 10.68 12.73
C ASN A 123 3.57 11.33 14.04
N ASP A 124 4.28 12.36 14.52
CA ASP A 124 3.96 13.03 15.79
C ASP A 124 2.65 13.83 15.78
N ALA A 125 2.12 14.15 14.61
CA ALA A 125 0.86 14.87 14.45
C ALA A 125 -0.36 13.94 14.30
N GLY A 126 -0.15 12.62 14.21
CA GLY A 126 -1.24 11.65 14.13
C GLY A 126 -1.02 10.53 13.12
N ALA A 127 -2.12 10.06 12.54
CA ALA A 127 -2.13 9.08 11.46
C ALA A 127 -2.87 9.63 10.24
N PHE A 128 -2.33 9.39 9.05
CA PHE A 128 -2.79 9.92 7.78
C PHE A 128 -2.76 8.86 6.69
N ILE A 129 -3.63 8.97 5.70
CA ILE A 129 -3.54 8.23 4.44
C ILE A 129 -3.10 9.20 3.36
N TYR A 130 -1.91 8.98 2.79
CA TYR A 130 -1.47 9.66 1.59
C TYR A 130 -2.03 8.96 0.35
N LYS A 131 -2.92 9.68 -0.35
CA LYS A 131 -3.67 9.24 -1.53
C LYS A 131 -3.65 10.36 -2.57
N PRO A 132 -2.57 10.50 -3.34
CA PRO A 132 -2.42 11.60 -4.29
C PRO A 132 -3.45 11.51 -5.43
N THR A 133 -3.74 12.67 -6.04
CA THR A 133 -4.67 12.78 -7.17
C THR A 133 -4.34 11.83 -8.32
N LYS A 134 -5.37 11.41 -9.06
CA LYS A 134 -5.24 10.64 -10.31
C LYS A 134 -4.92 11.53 -11.51
N GLU A 135 -4.97 12.85 -11.39
CA GLU A 135 -4.72 13.75 -12.53
C GLU A 135 -3.28 13.68 -13.02
N ARG A 136 -3.11 13.52 -14.33
CA ARG A 136 -1.83 13.60 -15.04
C ARG A 136 -2.02 14.49 -16.26
N SER A 137 -0.97 15.22 -16.61
CA SER A 137 -0.95 16.19 -17.69
C SER A 137 -0.01 15.78 -18.83
N LYS A 138 0.96 14.90 -18.56
CA LYS A 138 1.99 14.49 -19.50
C LYS A 138 2.67 13.18 -19.08
N PRO A 139 3.41 12.50 -19.98
CA PRO A 139 4.16 11.29 -19.65
C PRO A 139 5.17 11.44 -18.51
N ILE A 140 5.70 12.64 -18.27
CA ILE A 140 6.65 12.93 -17.18
C ILE A 140 6.16 14.16 -16.42
N GLU A 141 5.74 14.02 -15.17
CA GLU A 141 5.23 15.17 -14.40
C GLU A 141 6.31 16.12 -13.88
N VAL A 142 7.50 15.61 -13.60
CA VAL A 142 8.62 16.40 -13.06
C VAL A 142 9.78 16.38 -14.07
N GLU A 143 9.87 17.41 -14.91
CA GLU A 143 10.88 17.48 -15.99
C GLU A 143 11.99 18.48 -15.69
N SER A 144 11.70 19.50 -14.87
CA SER A 144 12.63 20.60 -14.60
C SER A 144 12.42 21.18 -13.20
N GLU A 145 13.29 22.09 -12.81
CA GLU A 145 13.21 22.81 -11.53
C GLU A 145 11.86 23.50 -11.29
N ALA A 146 11.17 23.94 -12.35
CA ALA A 146 9.84 24.55 -12.25
C ALA A 146 8.77 23.55 -11.76
N ASP A 147 8.99 22.25 -11.93
CA ASP A 147 8.06 21.19 -11.52
C ASP A 147 8.34 20.64 -10.11
N TYR A 148 9.48 20.93 -9.48
CA TYR A 148 9.84 20.28 -8.21
C TYR A 148 8.82 20.56 -7.09
N GLY A 149 8.22 21.76 -7.07
CA GLY A 149 7.18 22.14 -6.11
C GLY A 149 5.90 21.29 -6.17
N LYS A 150 5.69 20.52 -7.26
CA LYS A 150 4.55 19.59 -7.38
C LYS A 150 4.54 18.53 -6.28
N VAL A 151 5.73 18.10 -5.80
CA VAL A 151 5.86 17.13 -4.70
C VAL A 151 5.11 17.58 -3.45
N LEU A 152 5.34 18.83 -3.04
CA LEU A 152 4.68 19.42 -1.87
C LEU A 152 3.18 19.60 -2.09
N ARG A 153 2.79 20.05 -3.29
CA ARG A 153 1.37 20.21 -3.63
C ARG A 153 0.61 18.89 -3.56
N TRP A 154 1.14 17.82 -4.17
CA TRP A 154 0.51 16.51 -4.12
C TRP A 154 0.44 15.94 -2.71
N TYR A 155 1.45 16.21 -1.88
CA TYR A 155 1.42 15.86 -0.47
C TYR A 155 0.28 16.58 0.26
N ASP A 156 0.17 17.91 0.15
CA ASP A 156 -0.89 18.66 0.84
C ASP A 156 -2.30 18.28 0.37
N GLU A 157 -2.48 18.08 -0.93
CA GLU A 157 -3.78 17.71 -1.52
C GLU A 157 -4.16 16.26 -1.21
N GLY A 158 -3.17 15.37 -1.08
CA GLY A 158 -3.36 13.93 -0.96
C GLY A 158 -3.28 13.39 0.47
N LEU A 159 -2.85 14.18 1.45
CA LEU A 159 -2.69 13.71 2.84
C LEU A 159 -3.99 13.88 3.63
N ILE A 160 -4.65 12.76 3.90
CA ILE A 160 -5.95 12.72 4.60
C ILE A 160 -5.72 12.27 6.04
N GLN A 161 -6.00 13.12 7.02
CA GLN A 161 -5.89 12.77 8.43
C GLN A 161 -6.99 11.78 8.86
N ILE A 162 -6.61 10.75 9.60
CA ILE A 162 -7.52 9.72 10.12
C ILE A 162 -7.48 9.60 11.65
N LEU A 163 -6.39 10.06 12.30
CA LEU A 163 -6.29 10.23 13.76
C LEU A 163 -5.52 11.50 14.10
N ASP A 164 -5.87 12.12 15.22
CA ASP A 164 -5.20 13.31 15.79
C ASP A 164 -3.91 12.97 16.54
N GLU A 165 -3.71 11.68 16.84
CA GLU A 165 -2.58 11.16 17.59
C GLU A 165 -2.09 9.84 17.00
N ARG A 166 -0.89 9.43 17.41
CA ARG A 166 -0.36 8.12 17.04
C ARG A 166 -1.30 7.01 17.55
N PRO A 167 -1.49 5.91 16.81
CA PRO A 167 -2.32 4.81 17.28
C PRO A 167 -1.77 4.21 18.58
N ASP A 168 -2.66 3.72 19.46
CA ASP A 168 -2.30 3.09 20.73
C ASP A 168 -1.70 1.69 20.54
N VAL A 169 -0.51 1.63 19.96
CA VAL A 169 0.25 0.40 19.74
C VAL A 169 1.73 0.61 20.09
N ASP A 170 2.33 -0.38 20.72
CA ASP A 170 3.74 -0.37 21.13
C ASP A 170 4.27 -1.79 21.31
N TYR A 171 5.56 -1.90 21.64
CA TYR A 171 6.22 -3.18 21.90
C TYR A 171 5.63 -4.01 23.05
N MET A 172 4.95 -3.38 24.02
CA MET A 172 4.34 -4.01 25.19
C MET A 172 2.90 -4.46 24.97
N LEU A 173 2.34 -4.26 23.76
CA LEU A 173 1.00 -4.74 23.44
C LEU A 173 0.92 -6.27 23.52
N ARG A 174 0.03 -6.79 24.38
CA ARG A 174 -0.22 -8.21 24.63
C ARG A 174 -1.71 -8.50 24.55
N ALA A 175 -2.07 -9.72 24.13
CA ALA A 175 -3.45 -10.18 24.19
C ALA A 175 -3.79 -10.70 25.61
N PRO A 176 -5.04 -10.51 26.10
CA PRO A 176 -5.52 -11.15 27.32
C PRO A 176 -5.28 -12.65 27.31
N GLY A 177 -4.73 -13.19 28.41
CA GLY A 177 -4.38 -14.61 28.52
C GLY A 177 -3.07 -15.02 27.81
N ALA A 178 -2.41 -14.12 27.08
CA ALA A 178 -1.14 -14.38 26.41
C ALA A 178 -0.08 -13.30 26.76
N PRO A 179 0.33 -13.18 28.04
CA PRO A 179 1.18 -12.07 28.53
C PRO A 179 2.60 -12.05 27.92
N HIS A 180 3.04 -13.16 27.32
CA HIS A 180 4.34 -13.28 26.67
C HIS A 180 4.27 -13.12 25.13
N ALA A 181 3.08 -13.04 24.55
CA ALA A 181 2.90 -12.92 23.09
C ALA A 181 3.02 -11.46 22.64
N THR A 182 4.19 -11.10 22.10
CA THR A 182 4.43 -9.75 21.56
C THR A 182 3.70 -9.53 20.24
N LEU A 183 2.59 -8.80 20.27
CA LEU A 183 1.76 -8.57 19.08
C LEU A 183 2.42 -7.63 18.06
N MET A 184 3.25 -6.72 18.54
CA MET A 184 3.90 -5.70 17.74
C MET A 184 5.34 -6.08 17.31
N GLY A 185 5.71 -7.35 17.46
CA GLY A 185 6.97 -7.90 16.98
C GLY A 185 8.14 -7.84 17.97
N PRO A 186 9.00 -8.88 18.01
CA PRO A 186 10.06 -9.01 19.02
C PRO A 186 11.20 -7.98 18.87
N TYR A 187 11.34 -7.34 17.70
CA TYR A 187 12.44 -6.42 17.39
C TYR A 187 12.05 -4.94 17.44
N GLN A 188 10.83 -4.63 17.85
CA GLN A 188 10.21 -3.31 17.64
C GLN A 188 10.13 -2.45 18.91
N PHE A 189 11.15 -2.54 19.78
CA PHE A 189 11.18 -1.76 21.04
C PHE A 189 11.06 -0.24 20.81
N ASN A 190 11.64 0.29 19.73
CA ASN A 190 11.56 1.73 19.41
C ASN A 190 10.51 2.04 18.32
N MET A 191 9.48 1.21 18.18
CA MET A 191 8.39 1.50 17.26
C MET A 191 7.39 2.48 17.83
N ASN A 192 6.80 3.28 16.94
CA ASN A 192 5.78 4.26 17.27
C ASN A 192 6.25 5.29 18.33
N MET A 193 7.56 5.58 18.32
CA MET A 193 8.18 6.57 19.19
C MET A 193 8.13 7.97 18.56
N PRO A 194 8.09 9.04 19.37
CA PRO A 194 8.22 10.41 18.89
C PRO A 194 9.46 10.63 18.02
N GLY A 195 9.40 11.60 17.11
CA GLY A 195 10.48 11.93 16.18
C GLY A 195 10.68 10.94 15.02
N SER A 196 9.82 9.92 14.89
CA SER A 196 9.85 8.96 13.78
C SER A 196 8.63 9.10 12.87
N THR A 197 8.75 8.75 11.60
CA THR A 197 7.59 8.57 10.72
C THR A 197 7.52 7.10 10.33
N TRP A 198 6.39 6.46 10.60
CA TRP A 198 6.12 5.08 10.19
C TRP A 198 5.24 5.07 8.95
N LEU A 199 5.82 4.58 7.85
CA LEU A 199 5.24 4.54 6.51
C LEU A 199 4.88 3.11 6.16
N ILE A 200 3.60 2.85 5.87
CA ILE A 200 3.05 1.51 5.66
C ILE A 200 2.17 1.52 4.40
N PRO A 201 2.53 0.83 3.31
CA PRO A 201 1.59 0.56 2.25
C PRO A 201 0.33 -0.13 2.79
N ILE A 202 -0.83 0.46 2.48
CA ILE A 202 -2.13 -0.06 2.83
C ILE A 202 -2.88 -0.42 1.54
N THR A 203 -3.16 -1.71 1.40
CA THR A 203 -3.59 -2.31 0.13
C THR A 203 -4.99 -2.90 0.26
N ASP A 204 -5.86 -2.54 -0.68
CA ASP A 204 -7.10 -3.27 -0.94
C ASP A 204 -6.81 -4.39 -1.94
N CYS A 205 -6.37 -5.55 -1.45
CA CYS A 205 -6.15 -6.75 -2.27
C CYS A 205 -7.45 -7.24 -2.93
N GLY A 206 -8.62 -6.84 -2.40
CA GLY A 206 -9.92 -7.12 -3.00
C GLY A 206 -10.13 -6.44 -4.34
N TRP A 207 -9.50 -5.27 -4.57
CA TRP A 207 -9.72 -4.47 -5.78
C TRP A 207 -9.19 -5.14 -7.05
N LEU A 208 -8.00 -5.79 -6.97
CA LEU A 208 -7.37 -6.45 -8.12
C LEU A 208 -8.23 -7.57 -8.69
N ASN A 209 -9.18 -8.11 -7.93
CA ASN A 209 -10.08 -9.14 -8.42
C ASN A 209 -10.98 -8.68 -9.57
N SER A 210 -10.98 -7.39 -9.95
CA SER A 210 -11.49 -6.99 -11.27
C SER A 210 -10.80 -7.74 -12.43
N ALA A 211 -9.58 -8.26 -12.22
CA ALA A 211 -8.88 -9.18 -13.11
C ALA A 211 -9.62 -10.52 -13.32
N LEU A 212 -10.65 -10.86 -12.51
CA LEU A 212 -11.55 -11.98 -12.80
C LEU A 212 -12.24 -11.82 -14.16
N ILE A 213 -12.47 -10.57 -14.61
CA ILE A 213 -13.02 -10.29 -15.93
C ILE A 213 -12.07 -10.84 -17.00
N ASN A 214 -10.77 -10.52 -16.91
CA ASN A 214 -9.75 -10.99 -17.84
C ASN A 214 -9.46 -12.49 -17.70
N THR A 215 -9.53 -13.01 -16.46
CA THR A 215 -9.42 -14.44 -16.16
C THR A 215 -10.49 -15.25 -16.89
N PHE A 216 -11.73 -14.73 -16.93
CA PHE A 216 -12.85 -15.40 -17.59
C PHE A 216 -12.83 -15.17 -19.10
N ASP A 217 -12.61 -13.93 -19.55
CA ASP A 217 -12.71 -13.51 -20.95
C ASP A 217 -11.54 -14.01 -21.81
N PHE A 218 -10.31 -13.82 -21.33
CA PHE A 218 -9.11 -14.06 -22.14
C PHE A 218 -8.33 -15.31 -21.70
N TRP A 219 -8.29 -15.59 -20.40
CA TRP A 219 -7.55 -16.76 -19.91
C TRP A 219 -8.40 -18.03 -19.97
N HIS A 220 -9.71 -17.88 -20.17
CA HIS A 220 -10.68 -18.97 -20.19
C HIS A 220 -10.60 -19.86 -18.94
N MET A 221 -10.22 -19.27 -17.80
CA MET A 221 -10.08 -19.96 -16.52
C MET A 221 -11.29 -19.71 -15.64
N TYR A 222 -11.67 -20.71 -14.85
CA TYR A 222 -12.81 -20.57 -13.94
C TYR A 222 -12.58 -21.22 -12.57
N PRO A 223 -13.16 -20.64 -11.51
CA PRO A 223 -13.03 -21.16 -10.16
C PRO A 223 -13.83 -22.46 -9.98
N ILE A 224 -13.19 -23.47 -9.39
CA ILE A 224 -13.84 -24.65 -8.84
C ILE A 224 -13.79 -24.61 -7.31
N ASP A 225 -14.83 -25.10 -6.67
CA ASP A 225 -14.92 -25.19 -5.22
C ASP A 225 -14.28 -26.50 -4.74
N GLU A 226 -13.01 -26.41 -4.35
CA GLU A 226 -12.24 -27.54 -3.82
C GLU A 226 -12.77 -28.07 -2.49
N TRP A 227 -13.50 -27.27 -1.72
CA TRP A 227 -14.11 -27.70 -0.45
C TRP A 227 -15.41 -28.47 -0.64
N ASN A 228 -16.05 -28.34 -1.81
CA ASN A 228 -17.33 -29.00 -2.15
C ASN A 228 -17.24 -29.88 -3.39
N GLY A 229 -16.17 -30.67 -3.48
CA GLY A 229 -16.03 -31.75 -4.48
C GLY A 229 -15.49 -31.30 -5.84
N GLY A 230 -14.89 -30.12 -5.94
CA GLY A 230 -14.25 -29.62 -7.16
C GLY A 230 -15.24 -29.24 -8.27
N ARG A 231 -16.50 -28.96 -7.91
CA ARG A 231 -17.50 -28.48 -8.87
C ARG A 231 -17.21 -27.05 -9.32
N PRO A 232 -17.61 -26.63 -10.53
CA PRO A 232 -17.57 -25.22 -10.90
C PRO A 232 -18.30 -24.35 -9.87
N ALA A 233 -17.75 -23.20 -9.52
CA ALA A 233 -18.31 -22.35 -8.48
C ALA A 233 -19.41 -21.43 -9.05
N GLY A 234 -20.57 -22.00 -9.38
CA GLY A 234 -21.75 -21.25 -9.88
C GLY A 234 -21.67 -20.81 -11.34
N VAL A 235 -20.69 -21.30 -12.08
CA VAL A 235 -20.37 -20.90 -13.46
C VAL A 235 -20.60 -22.00 -14.50
N GLU A 236 -21.25 -23.10 -14.12
CA GLU A 236 -21.46 -24.31 -14.94
C GLU A 236 -22.06 -24.00 -16.32
N LYS A 237 -22.95 -23.00 -16.39
CA LYS A 237 -23.60 -22.55 -17.64
C LYS A 237 -22.61 -22.13 -18.73
N TRP A 238 -21.43 -21.64 -18.35
CA TRP A 238 -20.42 -21.09 -19.27
C TRP A 238 -19.21 -22.02 -19.46
N VAL A 239 -19.20 -23.20 -18.85
CA VAL A 239 -18.10 -24.17 -19.01
C VAL A 239 -18.24 -24.89 -20.35
N ARG A 240 -17.52 -24.38 -21.37
CA ARG A 240 -17.47 -24.88 -22.75
C ARG A 240 -16.37 -24.17 -23.53
N GLU A 241 -15.99 -24.76 -24.66
CA GLU A 241 -15.04 -24.18 -25.61
C GLU A 241 -15.41 -22.73 -26.01
N GLY A 242 -14.43 -21.84 -26.01
CA GLY A 242 -14.57 -20.41 -26.30
C GLY A 242 -15.17 -19.58 -25.15
N MET A 243 -15.41 -20.17 -23.97
CA MET A 243 -15.86 -19.48 -22.76
C MET A 243 -14.99 -19.87 -21.57
N LEU A 244 -15.48 -20.72 -20.66
CA LEU A 244 -14.71 -21.19 -19.51
C LEU A 244 -14.24 -22.63 -19.79
N GLU A 245 -12.93 -22.85 -19.77
CA GLU A 245 -12.32 -24.12 -20.19
C GLU A 245 -11.42 -24.74 -19.12
N LEU A 246 -10.58 -23.94 -18.46
CA LEU A 246 -9.60 -24.45 -17.51
C LEU A 246 -10.07 -24.22 -16.04
N PRO A 247 -10.39 -25.30 -15.29
CA PRO A 247 -10.73 -25.16 -13.88
C PRO A 247 -9.50 -24.81 -13.02
N VAL A 248 -9.69 -23.92 -12.05
CA VAL A 248 -8.69 -23.51 -11.06
C VAL A 248 -9.34 -23.46 -9.67
N PRO A 249 -8.72 -24.00 -8.60
CA PRO A 249 -9.29 -23.90 -7.24
C PRO A 249 -9.49 -22.46 -6.77
N ILE A 250 -10.55 -22.19 -6.00
CA ILE A 250 -10.82 -20.85 -5.45
C ILE A 250 -9.61 -20.33 -4.66
N SER A 251 -9.02 -21.16 -3.79
CA SER A 251 -7.83 -20.78 -3.01
C SER A 251 -6.64 -20.42 -3.89
N ALA A 252 -6.44 -21.12 -5.02
CA ALA A 252 -5.33 -20.86 -5.93
C ALA A 252 -5.51 -19.53 -6.68
N THR A 253 -6.73 -19.25 -7.16
CA THR A 253 -7.08 -17.96 -7.80
C THR A 253 -6.91 -16.80 -6.82
N GLU A 254 -7.44 -16.94 -5.61
CA GLU A 254 -7.36 -15.89 -4.58
C GLU A 254 -5.94 -15.68 -4.06
N GLN A 255 -5.17 -16.76 -3.86
CA GLN A 255 -3.76 -16.66 -3.48
C GLN A 255 -2.94 -15.91 -4.54
N THR A 256 -3.17 -16.22 -5.83
CA THR A 256 -2.49 -15.55 -6.94
C THR A 256 -2.80 -14.06 -6.92
N THR A 257 -4.08 -13.70 -6.81
CA THR A 257 -4.53 -12.29 -6.76
C THR A 257 -3.92 -11.56 -5.56
N PHE A 258 -3.96 -12.18 -4.39
CA PHE A 258 -3.35 -11.64 -3.17
C PHE A 258 -1.85 -11.36 -3.34
N GLN A 259 -1.10 -12.32 -3.89
CA GLN A 259 0.34 -12.17 -4.09
C GLN A 259 0.68 -11.06 -5.09
N VAL A 260 -0.05 -11.00 -6.21
CA VAL A 260 0.17 -9.99 -7.25
C VAL A 260 -0.08 -8.59 -6.71
N GLU A 261 -1.15 -8.38 -5.96
CA GLU A 261 -1.47 -7.07 -5.36
C GLU A 261 -0.57 -6.72 -4.16
N ALA A 262 0.16 -7.70 -3.60
CA ALA A 262 1.14 -7.45 -2.55
C ALA A 262 2.51 -6.96 -3.09
N TYR A 263 2.87 -7.24 -4.35
CA TYR A 263 4.17 -6.82 -4.91
C TYR A 263 4.43 -5.31 -4.91
N PRO A 264 3.45 -4.43 -5.23
CA PRO A 264 3.63 -2.98 -5.17
C PRO A 264 4.15 -2.49 -3.82
N THR A 265 3.73 -3.12 -2.71
CA THR A 265 4.19 -2.75 -1.35
C THR A 265 5.71 -2.87 -1.21
N GLY A 266 6.31 -3.89 -1.86
CA GLY A 266 7.75 -4.10 -1.94
C GLY A 266 8.47 -2.96 -2.64
N CYS A 267 7.94 -2.55 -3.79
CA CYS A 267 8.47 -1.44 -4.58
C CYS A 267 8.39 -0.11 -3.81
N MET A 268 7.25 0.17 -3.18
CA MET A 268 7.03 1.39 -2.38
C MET A 268 8.05 1.50 -1.24
N ILE A 269 8.21 0.43 -0.45
CA ILE A 269 9.14 0.42 0.69
C ILE A 269 10.60 0.52 0.22
N GLN A 270 10.97 -0.12 -0.89
CA GLN A 270 12.31 0.02 -1.45
C GLN A 270 12.58 1.46 -1.93
N ASN A 271 11.60 2.14 -2.54
CA ASN A 271 11.73 3.54 -2.90
C ASN A 271 11.89 4.44 -1.68
N ILE A 272 11.06 4.25 -0.64
CA ILE A 272 11.15 4.97 0.65
C ILE A 272 12.56 4.82 1.24
N ARG A 273 13.10 3.60 1.23
CA ARG A 273 14.44 3.32 1.76
C ARG A 273 15.54 4.08 1.02
N LEU A 274 15.46 4.12 -0.31
CA LEU A 274 16.44 4.81 -1.14
C LEU A 274 16.32 6.34 -0.98
N ALA A 275 15.10 6.86 -0.92
CA ALA A 275 14.83 8.27 -0.65
C ALA A 275 15.35 8.69 0.73
N ALA A 276 15.13 7.88 1.76
CA ALA A 276 15.70 8.09 3.10
C ALA A 276 17.23 8.12 3.06
N GLU A 277 17.88 7.17 2.36
CA GLU A 277 19.33 7.14 2.19
C GLU A 277 19.88 8.39 1.45
N ALA A 278 19.14 8.89 0.46
CA ALA A 278 19.48 10.12 -0.28
C ALA A 278 19.45 11.34 0.63
N MET A 279 18.46 11.43 1.52
CA MET A 279 18.33 12.53 2.49
C MET A 279 19.22 12.38 3.73
N GLY A 280 19.92 11.25 3.89
CA GLY A 280 20.74 10.97 5.08
C GLY A 280 19.92 10.62 6.32
N LEU A 281 18.72 10.07 6.13
CA LEU A 281 17.84 9.59 7.20
C LEU A 281 18.15 8.13 7.56
N GLY A 282 17.80 7.75 8.79
CA GLY A 282 17.75 6.36 9.22
C GLY A 282 16.45 5.73 8.77
N ALA A 283 16.52 4.51 8.22
CA ALA A 283 15.34 3.73 7.89
C ALA A 283 15.50 2.30 8.39
N TRP A 284 14.44 1.78 8.98
CA TRP A 284 14.32 0.35 9.24
C TRP A 284 13.03 -0.19 8.65
N ILE A 285 13.19 -1.28 7.89
CA ILE A 285 12.12 -1.98 7.20
C ILE A 285 11.75 -3.24 7.97
N PHE A 286 10.46 -3.54 8.08
CA PHE A 286 9.97 -4.71 8.78
C PHE A 286 8.55 -5.08 8.37
N CYS A 287 8.23 -6.37 8.53
CA CYS A 287 6.89 -6.94 8.39
C CYS A 287 6.44 -7.72 9.64
N GLY A 288 7.25 -7.73 10.69
CA GLY A 288 6.97 -8.46 11.93
C GLY A 288 6.19 -7.63 12.93
N PHE A 289 4.91 -7.37 12.66
CA PHE A 289 3.92 -6.85 13.61
C PHE A 289 2.53 -7.41 13.23
N ASN A 290 1.57 -7.38 14.15
CA ASN A 290 0.20 -7.78 13.88
C ASN A 290 -0.59 -6.59 13.28
N PRO A 291 -0.95 -6.63 11.99
CA PRO A 291 -1.65 -5.52 11.36
C PRO A 291 -3.15 -5.52 11.66
N ASP A 292 -3.74 -6.64 12.07
CA ASP A 292 -5.12 -6.67 12.56
C ASP A 292 -5.23 -5.86 13.86
N ALA A 293 -4.24 -5.97 14.75
CA ALA A 293 -4.14 -5.10 15.93
C ALA A 293 -3.95 -3.63 15.54
N LEU A 294 -3.07 -3.34 14.58
CA LEU A 294 -2.87 -1.97 14.08
C LEU A 294 -4.17 -1.39 13.51
N MET A 295 -4.91 -2.15 12.70
CA MET A 295 -6.14 -1.68 12.07
C MET A 295 -7.34 -1.61 13.03
N GLY A 296 -7.27 -2.27 14.20
CA GLY A 296 -8.30 -2.21 15.23
C GLY A 296 -9.22 -3.44 15.29
N ALA A 297 -8.82 -4.57 14.69
CA ALA A 297 -9.59 -5.82 14.70
C ALA A 297 -9.49 -6.61 16.02
N ILE A 298 -8.77 -6.09 17.02
CA ILE A 298 -8.65 -6.65 18.37
C ILE A 298 -8.99 -5.56 19.40
N PRO A 299 -10.24 -5.07 19.43
CA PRO A 299 -10.65 -3.88 20.19
C PRO A 299 -10.48 -4.03 21.71
N GLU A 300 -10.47 -5.27 22.23
CA GLU A 300 -10.16 -5.57 23.63
C GLU A 300 -8.68 -5.38 24.01
N VAL A 301 -7.80 -5.26 23.00
CA VAL A 301 -6.36 -5.02 23.17
C VAL A 301 -5.98 -3.58 22.83
N THR A 302 -6.47 -3.07 21.70
CA THR A 302 -6.17 -1.71 21.22
C THR A 302 -7.28 -1.23 20.30
N ARG A 303 -7.53 0.08 20.31
CA ARG A 303 -8.37 0.73 19.28
C ARG A 303 -7.69 0.71 17.91
N GLY A 304 -6.35 0.66 17.86
CA GLY A 304 -5.58 0.77 16.62
C GLY A 304 -5.92 2.04 15.84
N LEU A 305 -6.07 1.91 14.53
CA LEU A 305 -6.51 2.97 13.62
C LEU A 305 -8.03 3.19 13.62
N GLY A 306 -8.79 2.34 14.31
CA GLY A 306 -10.24 2.44 14.39
C GLY A 306 -10.96 2.14 13.07
N PHE A 307 -10.41 1.23 12.25
CA PHE A 307 -11.09 0.81 11.02
C PHE A 307 -12.40 0.10 11.35
N HIS A 308 -13.35 0.15 10.41
CA HIS A 308 -14.52 -0.71 10.46
C HIS A 308 -14.07 -2.16 10.20
N VAL A 309 -14.30 -3.02 11.19
CA VAL A 309 -14.04 -4.46 11.17
C VAL A 309 -15.36 -5.20 11.25
N GLU A 310 -15.57 -6.15 10.35
CA GLU A 310 -16.76 -7.01 10.35
C GLU A 310 -16.65 -8.08 11.43
N ALA A 311 -17.80 -8.61 11.86
CA ALA A 311 -17.80 -9.78 12.73
C ALA A 311 -17.14 -10.98 12.01
N PRO A 312 -16.32 -11.79 12.71
CA PRO A 312 -15.68 -12.95 12.11
C PRO A 312 -16.69 -13.88 11.43
N ASN A 313 -16.45 -14.23 10.17
CA ASN A 313 -17.36 -15.09 9.42
C ASN A 313 -17.10 -16.59 9.71
N PRO A 314 -18.02 -17.30 10.40
CA PRO A 314 -17.81 -18.70 10.77
C PRO A 314 -17.91 -19.68 9.59
N LYS A 315 -18.41 -19.23 8.43
CA LYS A 315 -18.50 -20.05 7.20
C LYS A 315 -17.24 -20.01 6.35
N ALA A 316 -16.32 -19.08 6.61
CA ALA A 316 -15.08 -19.02 5.86
C ALA A 316 -14.21 -20.26 6.18
N PRO A 317 -13.69 -20.97 5.16
CA PRO A 317 -13.02 -22.26 5.35
C PRO A 317 -11.61 -22.13 5.96
N VAL A 318 -11.06 -20.91 6.04
CA VAL A 318 -9.72 -20.62 6.56
C VAL A 318 -9.75 -19.42 7.50
N ALA A 319 -8.92 -19.46 8.55
CA ALA A 319 -8.88 -18.42 9.57
C ALA A 319 -8.54 -17.02 9.01
N THR A 320 -7.63 -16.96 8.03
CA THR A 320 -7.26 -15.71 7.34
C THR A 320 -8.41 -15.08 6.57
N GLY A 321 -9.41 -15.88 6.18
CA GLY A 321 -10.62 -15.41 5.53
C GLY A 321 -11.69 -14.95 6.51
N GLN A 322 -11.68 -15.40 7.76
CA GLN A 322 -12.75 -15.07 8.73
C GLN A 322 -12.79 -13.58 9.06
N THR A 323 -11.63 -12.92 9.13
CA THR A 323 -11.52 -11.49 9.39
C THR A 323 -11.72 -10.69 8.10
N LYS A 324 -12.63 -9.71 8.12
CA LYS A 324 -12.79 -8.71 7.07
C LYS A 324 -12.69 -7.33 7.68
N ILE A 325 -11.72 -6.55 7.20
CA ILE A 325 -11.56 -5.16 7.60
C ILE A 325 -11.98 -4.31 6.41
N PHE A 326 -13.03 -3.51 6.58
CA PHE A 326 -13.50 -2.59 5.55
C PHE A 326 -12.56 -1.38 5.43
N GLY A 327 -12.03 -0.87 6.54
CA GLY A 327 -11.23 0.35 6.55
C GLY A 327 -12.03 1.56 7.02
N ILE A 328 -11.80 2.72 6.41
CA ILE A 328 -12.46 3.99 6.75
C ILE A 328 -13.26 4.46 5.53
N GLU A 329 -14.58 4.60 5.71
CA GLU A 329 -15.51 5.04 4.65
C GLU A 329 -15.08 6.38 4.05
N GLY A 330 -15.10 6.47 2.72
CA GLY A 330 -14.67 7.64 1.95
C GLY A 330 -13.15 7.85 1.89
N VAL A 331 -12.35 7.16 2.70
CA VAL A 331 -10.88 7.33 2.75
C VAL A 331 -10.17 6.15 2.11
N LYS A 332 -10.27 4.97 2.75
CA LYS A 332 -9.61 3.72 2.33
C LYS A 332 -10.54 2.56 2.65
N GLU A 333 -11.14 2.01 1.61
CA GLU A 333 -12.19 1.00 1.69
C GLU A 333 -11.72 -0.29 1.01
N ALA A 334 -12.02 -1.42 1.60
CA ALA A 334 -11.72 -2.73 1.04
C ALA A 334 -12.85 -3.22 0.13
N THR A 335 -12.49 -3.92 -0.94
CA THR A 335 -13.43 -4.47 -1.93
C THR A 335 -13.78 -5.91 -1.59
N TYR A 336 -15.01 -6.16 -1.19
CA TYR A 336 -15.55 -7.50 -0.92
C TYR A 336 -17.10 -7.47 -0.89
N VAL A 337 -17.72 -8.65 -0.86
CA VAL A 337 -19.17 -8.85 -0.83
C VAL A 337 -19.55 -9.89 0.23
N PRO A 338 -20.57 -9.66 1.06
CA PRO A 338 -21.21 -8.37 1.30
C PRO A 338 -20.28 -7.45 2.10
N SER A 339 -20.24 -6.17 1.76
CA SER A 339 -19.51 -5.12 2.47
C SER A 339 -20.40 -3.90 2.73
N PRO A 340 -19.95 -2.90 3.52
CA PRO A 340 -20.63 -1.61 3.64
C PRO A 340 -20.93 -0.97 2.28
N ARG A 341 -19.98 -1.05 1.34
CA ARG A 341 -20.07 -0.47 0.00
C ARG A 341 -20.79 -1.33 -1.05
N PHE A 342 -20.62 -2.65 -1.01
CA PHE A 342 -21.17 -3.58 -2.01
C PHE A 342 -21.98 -4.68 -1.34
N LYS A 343 -23.31 -4.63 -1.48
CA LYS A 343 -24.24 -5.59 -0.86
C LYS A 343 -24.40 -6.86 -1.69
N THR A 344 -24.21 -6.78 -3.00
CA THR A 344 -24.41 -7.88 -3.95
C THR A 344 -23.24 -7.99 -4.93
N ALA A 345 -23.08 -9.18 -5.54
CA ALA A 345 -22.13 -9.37 -6.63
C ALA A 345 -22.41 -8.40 -7.78
N GLU A 346 -23.68 -8.20 -8.14
CA GLU A 346 -24.10 -7.29 -9.20
C GLU A 346 -23.59 -5.86 -9.00
N GLN A 347 -23.71 -5.32 -7.77
CA GLN A 347 -23.23 -3.97 -7.46
C GLN A 347 -21.71 -3.84 -7.65
N LEU A 348 -20.95 -4.85 -7.22
CA LEU A 348 -19.50 -4.85 -7.36
C LEU A 348 -19.07 -5.00 -8.82
N VAL A 349 -19.65 -5.95 -9.55
CA VAL A 349 -19.31 -6.17 -10.96
C VAL A 349 -19.69 -4.97 -11.80
N GLU A 350 -20.86 -4.36 -11.56
CA GLU A 350 -21.24 -3.11 -12.22
C GLU A 350 -20.24 -1.99 -11.93
N PHE A 351 -19.78 -1.86 -10.69
CA PHE A 351 -18.75 -0.88 -10.34
C PHE A 351 -17.46 -1.07 -11.16
N TRP A 352 -16.97 -2.30 -11.32
CA TRP A 352 -15.79 -2.57 -12.15
C TRP A 352 -16.00 -2.22 -13.63
N TYR A 353 -17.17 -2.51 -14.18
CA TYR A 353 -17.50 -2.13 -15.56
C TYR A 353 -17.64 -0.62 -15.72
N GLN A 354 -18.28 0.08 -14.78
CA GLN A 354 -18.44 1.53 -14.84
C GLN A 354 -17.12 2.27 -14.66
N GLU A 355 -16.19 1.77 -13.84
CA GLU A 355 -14.87 2.39 -13.68
C GLU A 355 -14.09 2.45 -15.00
N LYS A 356 -14.19 1.39 -15.82
CA LYS A 356 -13.45 1.28 -17.09
C LYS A 356 -14.22 1.85 -18.28
N TYR A 357 -15.50 1.49 -18.41
CA TYR A 357 -16.30 1.73 -19.62
C TYR A 357 -17.40 2.78 -19.44
N GLY A 358 -17.72 3.14 -18.21
CA GLY A 358 -18.69 4.19 -17.87
C GLY A 358 -18.19 5.59 -18.25
N PRO A 359 -19.05 6.62 -18.27
CA PRO A 359 -18.65 7.99 -18.55
C PRO A 359 -17.50 8.44 -17.63
N GLY A 360 -16.40 8.92 -18.21
CA GLY A 360 -15.19 9.31 -17.50
C GLY A 360 -14.18 8.19 -17.26
N GLY A 361 -14.46 6.97 -17.73
CA GLY A 361 -13.52 5.84 -17.72
C GLY A 361 -12.48 5.91 -18.84
N THR A 362 -11.38 5.15 -18.68
CA THR A 362 -10.28 5.05 -19.65
C THR A 362 -10.70 4.45 -20.99
N LEU A 363 -11.62 3.48 -20.96
CA LEU A 363 -12.11 2.75 -22.13
C LEU A 363 -13.57 3.12 -22.47
N HIS A 364 -14.02 4.32 -22.07
CA HIS A 364 -15.32 4.83 -22.44
C HIS A 364 -15.36 5.23 -23.92
N GLN A 365 -16.34 4.76 -24.69
CA GLN A 365 -16.40 5.04 -26.13
C GLN A 365 -17.04 6.40 -26.48
N GLY A 366 -17.82 6.97 -25.55
CA GLY A 366 -18.51 8.24 -25.76
C GLY A 366 -17.62 9.48 -25.63
N GLU A 367 -18.24 10.66 -25.71
CA GLU A 367 -17.54 11.95 -25.66
C GLU A 367 -16.81 12.20 -24.34
N ASN A 368 -17.33 11.69 -23.23
CA ASN A 368 -16.72 11.82 -21.91
C ASN A 368 -15.68 10.71 -21.67
N ASN A 369 -14.71 10.54 -22.58
CA ASN A 369 -13.62 9.58 -22.42
C ASN A 369 -12.44 10.21 -21.65
N TYR A 370 -11.89 9.48 -20.68
CA TYR A 370 -10.79 9.97 -19.85
C TYR A 370 -9.54 10.29 -20.67
N LEU A 371 -9.09 9.36 -21.54
CA LEU A 371 -7.88 9.50 -22.35
C LEU A 371 -7.97 10.71 -23.29
N ARG A 372 -9.12 10.94 -23.91
CA ARG A 372 -9.36 12.11 -24.77
C ARG A 372 -9.33 13.43 -23.99
N LYS A 373 -9.80 13.41 -22.73
CA LYS A 373 -9.87 14.61 -21.88
C LYS A 373 -8.53 15.00 -21.26
N VAL A 374 -7.79 14.04 -20.70
CA VAL A 374 -6.56 14.31 -19.93
C VAL A 374 -5.28 14.05 -20.71
N GLY A 375 -5.40 13.39 -21.86
CA GLY A 375 -4.28 12.88 -22.63
C GLY A 375 -4.10 11.37 -22.47
N SER A 376 -3.42 10.80 -23.45
CA SER A 376 -3.16 9.38 -23.61
C SER A 376 -1.65 9.13 -23.73
N PRO A 377 -1.16 7.93 -23.40
CA PRO A 377 0.22 7.56 -23.71
C PRO A 377 0.47 7.39 -25.22
N TRP A 378 -0.60 7.22 -26.01
CA TRP A 378 -0.53 7.13 -27.46
C TRP A 378 -0.81 8.47 -28.13
N ASN A 379 -0.41 8.61 -29.40
CA ASN A 379 -0.85 9.73 -30.24
C ASN A 379 -2.38 9.70 -30.47
N ALA A 380 -2.95 10.81 -30.95
CA ALA A 380 -4.40 10.95 -31.09
C ALA A 380 -5.04 9.86 -31.98
N GLU A 381 -4.47 9.59 -33.15
CA GLU A 381 -4.98 8.58 -34.09
C GLU A 381 -4.98 7.18 -33.46
N THR A 382 -3.88 6.80 -32.80
CA THR A 382 -3.79 5.51 -32.10
C THR A 382 -4.76 5.45 -30.92
N THR A 383 -4.98 6.55 -30.21
CA THR A 383 -5.92 6.60 -29.09
C THR A 383 -7.35 6.36 -29.54
N ASP A 384 -7.77 7.01 -30.63
CA ASP A 384 -9.10 6.81 -31.19
C ASP A 384 -9.27 5.37 -31.70
N ALA A 385 -8.28 4.84 -32.41
CA ALA A 385 -8.27 3.45 -32.86
C ALA A 385 -8.37 2.45 -31.70
N ILE A 386 -7.69 2.72 -30.58
CA ILE A 386 -7.75 1.90 -29.37
C ILE A 386 -9.15 1.96 -28.75
N VAL A 387 -9.68 3.16 -28.50
CA VAL A 387 -10.99 3.33 -27.83
C VAL A 387 -12.12 2.68 -28.63
N GLU A 388 -12.04 2.73 -29.96
CA GLU A 388 -13.04 2.15 -30.86
C GLU A 388 -12.87 0.64 -31.10
N HIS A 389 -11.74 0.06 -30.70
CA HIS A 389 -11.45 -1.35 -30.97
C HIS A 389 -12.38 -2.29 -30.18
N PRO A 390 -13.03 -3.28 -30.81
CA PRO A 390 -14.01 -4.14 -30.15
C PRO A 390 -13.42 -4.96 -29.00
N HIS A 391 -12.15 -5.38 -29.12
CA HIS A 391 -11.45 -6.17 -28.09
C HIS A 391 -10.99 -5.36 -26.86
N THR A 392 -11.32 -4.06 -26.78
CA THR A 392 -11.15 -3.31 -25.52
C THR A 392 -12.21 -3.64 -24.48
N ARG A 393 -13.23 -4.43 -24.84
CA ARG A 393 -14.30 -4.85 -23.94
C ARG A 393 -14.36 -6.37 -23.86
N PRO A 394 -14.66 -6.92 -22.68
CA PRO A 394 -14.90 -8.35 -22.52
C PRO A 394 -16.20 -8.75 -23.21
N ALA A 395 -16.32 -10.05 -23.52
CA ALA A 395 -17.57 -10.61 -24.04
C ALA A 395 -18.73 -10.44 -23.04
N GLU A 396 -19.95 -10.23 -23.56
CA GLU A 396 -21.13 -9.90 -22.74
C GLU A 396 -21.44 -10.92 -21.65
N TRP A 397 -21.17 -12.21 -21.91
CA TRP A 397 -21.42 -13.30 -20.98
C TRP A 397 -20.53 -13.27 -19.73
N VAL A 398 -19.35 -12.65 -19.82
CA VAL A 398 -18.33 -12.61 -18.75
C VAL A 398 -18.88 -11.90 -17.52
N ARG A 399 -19.62 -10.81 -17.74
CA ARG A 399 -20.25 -10.03 -16.67
C ARG A 399 -21.18 -10.89 -15.81
N GLU A 400 -22.07 -11.65 -16.45
CA GLU A 400 -23.00 -12.55 -15.75
C GLU A 400 -22.24 -13.67 -15.02
N ALA A 401 -21.22 -14.24 -15.66
CA ALA A 401 -20.46 -15.35 -15.08
C ALA A 401 -19.66 -14.93 -13.84
N VAL A 402 -19.01 -13.76 -13.86
CA VAL A 402 -18.27 -13.24 -12.69
C VAL A 402 -19.24 -12.95 -11.53
N ALA A 403 -20.40 -12.37 -11.80
CA ALA A 403 -21.42 -12.12 -10.77
C ALA A 403 -21.92 -13.44 -10.16
N ALA A 404 -22.20 -14.45 -11.00
CA ALA A 404 -22.64 -15.77 -10.56
C ALA A 404 -21.59 -16.47 -9.66
N TYR A 405 -20.30 -16.33 -9.98
CA TYR A 405 -19.23 -16.83 -9.12
C TYR A 405 -19.21 -16.16 -7.74
N ILE A 406 -19.27 -14.83 -7.69
CA ILE A 406 -19.26 -14.09 -6.43
C ILE A 406 -20.50 -14.45 -5.59
N ASP A 407 -21.68 -14.52 -6.21
CA ASP A 407 -22.92 -14.95 -5.53
C ASP A 407 -22.83 -16.38 -5.01
N TYR A 408 -22.21 -17.30 -5.75
CA TYR A 408 -21.92 -18.65 -5.28
C TYR A 408 -21.05 -18.62 -4.01
N CYS A 409 -19.97 -17.83 -4.00
CA CYS A 409 -19.09 -17.71 -2.84
C CYS A 409 -19.81 -17.11 -1.63
N VAL A 410 -20.62 -16.07 -1.82
CA VAL A 410 -21.43 -15.47 -0.75
C VAL A 410 -22.44 -16.48 -0.20
N LYS A 411 -23.13 -17.23 -1.06
CA LYS A 411 -24.09 -18.26 -0.64
C LYS A 411 -23.43 -19.40 0.14
N THR A 412 -22.27 -19.85 -0.33
CA THR A 412 -21.58 -21.06 0.18
C THR A 412 -20.71 -20.75 1.40
N PHE A 413 -19.89 -19.70 1.33
CA PHE A 413 -18.90 -19.32 2.33
C PHE A 413 -19.29 -18.07 3.13
N GLY A 414 -20.45 -17.47 2.85
CA GLY A 414 -20.93 -16.25 3.52
C GLY A 414 -20.31 -14.96 3.00
N GLN A 415 -19.28 -15.03 2.15
CA GLN A 415 -18.52 -13.88 1.68
C GLN A 415 -17.75 -14.18 0.39
N TRP A 416 -17.23 -13.12 -0.21
CA TRP A 416 -16.20 -13.12 -1.24
C TRP A 416 -15.33 -11.86 -1.08
N PRO A 417 -13.98 -11.90 -1.21
CA PRO A 417 -13.16 -13.10 -1.38
C PRO A 417 -13.28 -14.05 -0.18
N VAL A 418 -13.00 -15.33 -0.37
CA VAL A 418 -13.25 -16.41 0.59
C VAL A 418 -12.10 -16.56 1.60
N THR A 419 -10.85 -16.44 1.15
CA THR A 419 -9.67 -17.00 1.84
C THR A 419 -8.78 -15.98 2.55
N TYR A 420 -8.99 -14.68 2.33
CA TYR A 420 -8.15 -13.63 2.90
C TYR A 420 -8.93 -12.36 3.27
N ASN A 421 -8.38 -11.58 4.20
CA ASN A 421 -8.81 -10.22 4.49
C ASN A 421 -8.39 -9.28 3.35
N PRO A 422 -9.31 -8.59 2.64
CA PRO A 422 -8.94 -7.75 1.50
C PRO A 422 -8.08 -6.54 1.90
N MET A 423 -8.22 -6.01 3.12
CA MET A 423 -7.39 -4.91 3.60
C MET A 423 -6.08 -5.44 4.21
N GLN A 424 -4.95 -5.02 3.66
CA GLN A 424 -3.61 -5.47 4.04
C GLN A 424 -2.70 -4.29 4.42
N ALA A 425 -1.94 -4.43 5.51
CA ALA A 425 -0.99 -3.42 5.99
C ALA A 425 0.22 -4.06 6.67
N HIS A 426 0.84 -5.06 6.01
CA HIS A 426 1.81 -5.97 6.63
C HIS A 426 3.29 -5.54 6.50
N PHE A 427 3.61 -4.52 5.70
CA PHE A 427 5.00 -4.15 5.40
C PHE A 427 5.22 -2.67 5.66
N GLY A 428 6.25 -2.30 6.41
CA GLY A 428 6.46 -0.91 6.82
C GLY A 428 7.91 -0.49 6.90
N ALA A 429 8.12 0.82 6.81
CA ALA A 429 9.39 1.48 7.03
C ALA A 429 9.23 2.56 8.11
N THR A 430 10.02 2.47 9.17
CA THR A 430 10.15 3.57 10.13
C THR A 430 11.37 4.41 9.76
N VAL A 431 11.14 5.69 9.53
CA VAL A 431 12.16 6.66 9.13
C VAL A 431 12.38 7.67 10.25
N HIS A 432 13.62 8.04 10.52
CA HIS A 432 13.98 8.92 11.63
C HIS A 432 15.32 9.62 11.42
N ASN A 433 15.59 10.63 12.25
CA ASN A 433 16.92 11.21 12.39
C ASN A 433 17.85 10.25 13.15
N VAL A 434 18.93 9.82 12.50
CA VAL A 434 19.90 8.87 13.08
C VAL A 434 20.55 9.45 14.33
N ASP A 435 20.78 8.62 15.35
CA ASP A 435 21.73 8.94 16.40
C ASP A 435 23.08 8.27 16.10
N GLU A 436 24.00 9.06 15.56
CA GLU A 436 25.30 8.59 15.11
C GLU A 436 26.16 8.04 16.26
N GLU A 437 25.94 8.51 17.49
CA GLU A 437 26.73 8.09 18.68
C GLU A 437 26.63 6.58 18.91
N PHE A 438 25.46 5.99 18.66
CA PHE A 438 25.27 4.55 18.76
C PHE A 438 26.18 3.79 17.79
N TYR A 439 26.20 4.22 16.54
CA TYR A 439 26.99 3.56 15.50
C TYR A 439 28.49 3.79 15.72
N ASP A 440 28.89 4.99 16.12
CA ASP A 440 30.28 5.34 16.41
C ASP A 440 30.84 4.53 17.57
N ARG A 441 29.99 4.18 18.55
CA ARG A 441 30.39 3.41 19.73
C ARG A 441 30.48 1.92 19.46
N TYR A 442 29.59 1.35 18.66
CA TYR A 442 29.40 -0.11 18.58
C TYR A 442 29.70 -0.74 17.22
N TYR A 443 29.63 0.03 16.13
CA TYR A 443 29.82 -0.49 14.78
C TYR A 443 31.21 -0.13 14.24
N ARG A 444 31.66 -0.89 13.24
CA ARG A 444 32.83 -0.50 12.46
C ARG A 444 32.52 0.73 11.61
N GLU A 445 33.56 1.44 11.20
CA GLU A 445 33.46 2.58 10.29
C GLU A 445 32.69 2.22 9.00
N GLY A 446 31.93 3.19 8.46
CA GLY A 446 31.19 3.06 7.20
C GLY A 446 29.68 2.86 7.35
N TYR A 447 29.17 2.59 8.56
CA TYR A 447 27.72 2.52 8.79
C TYR A 447 27.04 3.89 8.77
N VAL A 448 27.75 4.94 9.18
CA VAL A 448 27.34 6.34 9.09
C VAL A 448 28.22 7.05 8.07
N ASN A 449 27.63 7.82 7.17
CA ASN A 449 28.34 8.56 6.10
C ASN A 449 28.17 10.08 6.26
N ASP A 450 28.90 10.85 5.46
CA ASP A 450 28.90 12.31 5.52
C ASP A 450 27.53 12.94 5.26
N ARG A 451 26.67 12.30 4.47
CA ARG A 451 25.30 12.80 4.24
C ARG A 451 24.47 12.74 5.52
N ILE A 452 24.62 11.68 6.31
CA ILE A 452 23.95 11.54 7.60
C ILE A 452 24.49 12.59 8.59
N ARG A 453 25.83 12.65 8.76
CA ARG A 453 26.45 13.61 9.71
C ARG A 453 26.22 15.07 9.34
N GLY A 454 26.19 15.37 8.04
CA GLY A 454 26.03 16.70 7.49
C GLY A 454 24.57 17.07 7.17
N ARG A 455 23.60 16.19 7.47
CA ARG A 455 22.21 16.32 7.04
C ARG A 455 21.62 17.69 7.37
N SER A 456 21.86 18.20 8.59
CA SER A 456 21.29 19.46 9.07
C SER A 456 21.65 20.69 8.22
N ARG A 457 22.75 20.65 7.45
CA ARG A 457 23.13 21.76 6.55
C ARG A 457 22.17 21.95 5.39
N ILE A 458 21.47 20.88 4.99
CA ILE A 458 20.54 20.85 3.87
C ILE A 458 19.11 20.76 4.42
N TRP A 459 18.87 19.77 5.28
CA TRP A 459 17.53 19.36 5.73
C TRP A 459 17.18 19.81 7.16
N GLY A 460 18.12 20.42 7.88
CA GLY A 460 17.82 21.03 9.18
C GLY A 460 16.99 22.29 8.98
N GLU A 461 16.17 22.64 9.98
CA GLU A 461 15.36 23.87 9.99
C GLU A 461 16.20 25.13 9.84
#